data_AF-A0A4Q9RB37-F1
#
_entry.id   AF-A0A4Q9RB37-F1
#
_cell.length_a   1.000
_cell.length_b   1.000
_cell.length_c   1.000
_cell.angle_alpha   90.00
_cell.angle_beta   90.00
_cell.angle_gamma   90.00
#
_symmetry.space_group_name_H-M   'P 1'
#
loop_
_entity.id
_entity.type
_entity.pdbx_description
1 polymer ?
#
loop_
_entity_poly.entity_id
_entity_poly.type
_entity_poly.pdbx_seq_one_letter_code
_entity_poly.pdbx_strand_id
1 'polypeptide(L)'
;MNAIVKNAPQLPLTKRLKSGTSGDHDSVDNLVMGSRPFESLERYGYFLRLQHRFHGSINALYQDAELNRLLPGLHELPRFAAVEQDLRDIGQDVPTAPAAITRLSTLSWSPLVPDFRRLVRGSWGAFLT
;
A
#
# COMPACT_ATOMS: atom_id res chain seq x y z
N MET A 1 0.71 50.98 -9.78
CA MET A 1 0.12 50.02 -8.83
C MET A 1 0.59 48.63 -9.24
N ASN A 2 1.67 48.12 -8.64
CA ASN A 2 2.12 46.74 -8.89
C ASN A 2 1.78 45.90 -7.67
N ALA A 3 0.79 45.02 -7.83
CA ALA A 3 0.49 44.00 -6.84
C ALA A 3 1.68 43.03 -6.82
N ILE A 4 2.46 43.06 -5.74
CA ILE A 4 3.39 41.98 -5.41
C ILE A 4 2.52 40.74 -5.24
N VAL A 5 2.55 39.84 -6.23
CA VAL A 5 2.03 38.49 -6.09
C VAL A 5 2.90 37.84 -5.02
N LYS A 6 2.44 37.89 -3.77
CA LYS A 6 3.02 37.13 -2.67
C LYS A 6 2.86 35.66 -3.08
N ASN A 7 3.98 35.01 -3.43
CA ASN A 7 4.02 33.56 -3.59
C ASN A 7 3.49 32.96 -2.29
N ALA A 8 2.30 32.37 -2.32
CA ALA A 8 1.77 31.66 -1.17
C ALA A 8 2.76 30.54 -0.81
N PRO A 9 3.12 30.37 0.47
CA PRO A 9 4.07 29.34 0.86
C PRO A 9 3.51 27.97 0.45
N GLN A 10 4.22 27.29 -0.45
CA GLN A 10 3.86 25.95 -0.86
C GLN A 10 4.00 25.01 0.34
N LEU A 11 2.97 24.20 0.56
CA LEU A 11 2.99 23.18 1.61
C LEU A 11 4.15 22.20 1.36
N PRO A 12 4.82 21.71 2.44
CA PRO A 12 5.81 20.64 2.33
C PRO A 12 5.26 19.45 1.54
N LEU A 13 6.15 18.73 0.84
CA LEU A 13 5.78 17.55 0.03
C LEU A 13 4.92 16.56 0.82
N THR A 14 5.27 16.29 2.08
CA THR A 14 4.51 15.42 2.99
C THR A 14 3.07 15.85 3.17
N LYS A 15 2.81 17.16 3.36
CA LYS A 15 1.46 17.71 3.51
C LYS A 15 0.68 17.62 2.21
N ARG A 16 1.31 17.87 1.07
CA ARG A 16 0.69 17.76 -0.26
C ARG A 16 0.30 16.33 -0.59
N LEU A 17 1.19 15.37 -0.33
CA LEU A 17 0.91 13.94 -0.51
C LEU A 17 -0.27 13.52 0.37
N LYS A 18 -0.23 13.83 1.68
CA LYS A 18 -1.31 13.51 2.60
C LYS A 18 -2.66 14.06 2.12
N SER A 19 -2.74 15.36 1.81
CA SER A 19 -4.00 15.96 1.34
C SER A 19 -4.46 15.41 -0.01
N GLY A 20 -3.51 15.09 -0.90
CA GLY A 20 -3.80 14.57 -2.24
C GLY A 20 -4.32 13.13 -2.23
N THR A 21 -4.05 12.36 -1.18
CA THR A 21 -4.45 10.95 -1.08
C THR A 21 -5.48 10.67 0.01
N SER A 22 -5.98 11.66 0.75
CA SER A 22 -6.91 11.44 1.87
C SER A 22 -8.16 10.66 1.46
N GLY A 23 -8.82 11.04 0.35
CA GLY A 23 -10.05 10.37 -0.08
C GLY A 23 -9.84 8.91 -0.50
N ASP A 24 -8.74 8.62 -1.20
CA ASP A 24 -8.37 7.25 -1.56
C ASP A 24 -8.02 6.42 -0.33
N HIS A 25 -7.31 7.01 0.63
CA HIS A 25 -6.99 6.37 1.90
C HIS A 25 -8.26 6.04 2.69
N ASP A 26 -9.21 6.98 2.80
CA ASP A 26 -10.49 6.77 3.50
C ASP A 26 -11.32 5.67 2.81
N SER A 27 -11.28 5.57 1.47
CA SER A 27 -11.95 4.48 0.76
C SER A 27 -11.33 3.11 1.04
N VAL A 28 -10.01 3.03 1.13
CA VAL A 28 -9.31 1.78 1.47
C VAL A 28 -9.61 1.38 2.90
N ASP A 29 -9.57 2.31 3.85
CA ASP A 29 -9.86 2.08 5.26
C ASP A 29 -11.28 1.55 5.47
N ASN A 30 -12.29 2.24 4.91
CA ASN A 30 -13.68 1.81 5.00
C ASN A 30 -13.90 0.41 4.43
N LEU A 31 -13.22 0.07 3.33
CA LEU A 31 -13.33 -1.24 2.71
C LEU A 31 -12.69 -2.33 3.58
N VAL A 32 -11.50 -2.08 4.13
CA VAL A 32 -10.83 -3.00 5.05
C VAL A 32 -11.68 -3.20 6.31
N MET A 33 -12.13 -2.13 6.96
CA MET A 33 -12.90 -2.22 8.19
C MET A 33 -14.29 -2.81 7.97
N GLY A 34 -14.94 -2.51 6.83
CA GLY A 34 -16.21 -3.11 6.43
C GLY A 34 -16.15 -4.63 6.26
N SER A 35 -14.95 -5.18 6.02
CA SER A 35 -14.72 -6.62 5.92
C SER A 35 -14.56 -7.35 7.27
N ARG A 36 -14.55 -6.57 8.37
CA ARG A 36 -14.49 -7.05 9.77
C ARG A 36 -13.29 -7.99 10.02
N PRO A 37 -12.05 -7.56 9.71
CA PRO A 37 -10.88 -8.44 9.70
C PRO A 37 -10.51 -9.02 11.07
N PHE A 38 -11.03 -8.44 12.16
CA PHE A 38 -10.71 -8.84 13.52
C PHE A 38 -11.84 -9.63 14.22
N GLU A 39 -12.91 -9.98 13.49
CA GLU A 39 -14.04 -10.72 14.06
C GLU A 39 -13.73 -12.23 14.21
N SER A 40 -12.80 -12.77 13.44
CA SER A 40 -12.34 -14.16 13.56
C SER A 40 -10.94 -14.35 13.00
N LEU A 41 -10.28 -15.46 13.35
CA LEU A 41 -8.98 -15.83 12.75
C LEU A 41 -9.09 -16.07 11.24
N GLU A 42 -10.22 -16.60 10.77
CA GLU A 42 -10.45 -16.77 9.33
C GLU A 42 -10.46 -15.43 8.60
N ARG A 43 -11.21 -14.45 9.15
CA ARG A 43 -11.26 -13.08 8.60
C ARG A 43 -9.92 -12.38 8.66
N TYR A 44 -9.18 -12.61 9.73
CA TYR A 44 -7.82 -12.10 9.87
C TYR A 44 -6.88 -12.69 8.81
N GLY A 45 -7.03 -13.98 8.48
CA GLY A 45 -6.31 -14.62 7.38
C GLY A 45 -6.58 -13.97 6.02
N TYR A 46 -7.82 -13.55 5.72
CA TYR A 46 -8.09 -12.78 4.51
C TYR A 46 -7.36 -11.42 4.51
N PHE A 47 -7.33 -10.74 5.66
CA PHE A 47 -6.58 -9.50 5.83
C PHE A 47 -5.07 -9.70 5.64
N LEU A 48 -4.49 -10.75 6.21
CA LEU A 48 -3.07 -11.08 6.03
C LEU A 48 -2.73 -11.40 4.57
N ARG A 49 -3.61 -12.05 3.81
CA ARG A 49 -3.42 -12.24 2.35
C ARG A 49 -3.37 -10.91 1.58
N LEU A 50 -4.24 -9.95 1.93
CA LEU A 50 -4.20 -8.59 1.37
C LEU A 50 -2.85 -7.92 1.70
N GLN A 51 -2.42 -7.98 2.96
CA GLN A 51 -1.16 -7.42 3.41
C GLN A 51 0.05 -8.08 2.73
N HIS A 52 0.01 -9.40 2.55
CA HIS A 52 1.05 -10.17 1.86
C HIS A 52 1.21 -9.67 0.42
N ARG A 53 0.08 -9.53 -0.31
CA ARG A 53 0.09 -9.02 -1.67
C ARG A 53 0.63 -7.58 -1.75
N PHE A 54 0.22 -6.72 -0.83
CA PHE A 54 0.68 -5.33 -0.80
C PHE A 54 2.19 -5.23 -0.49
N HIS A 55 2.62 -5.77 0.66
CA HIS A 55 4.01 -5.70 1.09
C HIS A 55 4.96 -6.43 0.15
N GLY A 56 4.56 -7.56 -0.41
CA GLY A 56 5.36 -8.28 -1.41
C GLY A 56 5.56 -7.47 -2.69
N SER A 57 4.51 -6.77 -3.16
CA SER A 57 4.58 -5.99 -4.40
C SER A 57 5.56 -4.81 -4.29
N ILE A 58 5.68 -4.21 -3.10
CA ILE A 58 6.59 -3.09 -2.85
C ILE A 58 7.93 -3.51 -2.23
N ASN A 59 8.14 -4.79 -1.92
CA ASN A 59 9.29 -5.25 -1.15
C ASN A 59 10.63 -4.87 -1.79
N ALA A 60 10.71 -4.92 -3.13
CA ALA A 60 11.92 -4.55 -3.88
C ALA A 60 12.29 -3.06 -3.72
N LEU A 61 11.31 -2.17 -3.52
CA LEU A 61 11.56 -0.73 -3.36
C LEU A 61 12.31 -0.42 -2.07
N TYR A 62 12.14 -1.24 -1.02
CA TYR A 62 12.88 -1.05 0.22
C TYR A 62 14.39 -1.33 0.08
N GLN A 63 14.79 -2.10 -0.93
CA GLN A 63 16.19 -2.42 -1.23
C GLN A 63 16.77 -1.55 -2.36
N ASP A 64 16.00 -0.62 -2.90
CA ASP A 64 16.47 0.27 -3.96
C ASP A 64 17.55 1.22 -3.44
N ALA A 65 18.69 1.26 -4.12
CA ALA A 65 19.87 2.02 -3.69
C ALA A 65 19.64 3.54 -3.78
N GLU A 66 18.90 4.02 -4.78
CA GLU A 66 18.61 5.44 -4.92
C GLU A 66 17.62 5.90 -3.84
N LEU A 67 16.58 5.11 -3.59
CA LEU A 67 15.62 5.40 -2.53
C LEU A 67 16.27 5.36 -1.15
N ASN A 68 17.16 4.40 -0.86
CA ASN A 68 17.90 4.39 0.42
C ASN A 68 18.88 5.55 0.56
N ARG A 69 19.41 6.08 -0.55
CA ARG A 69 20.21 7.32 -0.52
C ARG A 69 19.35 8.54 -0.18
N LEU A 70 18.10 8.58 -0.65
CA LEU A 70 17.15 9.68 -0.40
C LEU A 70 16.44 9.57 0.96
N LEU A 71 16.23 8.33 1.43
CA LEU A 71 15.50 7.98 2.65
C LEU A 71 16.36 7.03 3.49
N PRO A 72 17.33 7.55 4.26
CA PRO A 72 18.18 6.73 5.12
C PRO A 72 17.35 5.89 6.09
N GLY A 73 17.66 4.59 6.19
CA GLY A 73 16.92 3.62 7.01
C GLY A 73 15.73 2.96 6.31
N LEU A 74 15.45 3.27 5.03
CA LEU A 74 14.34 2.66 4.29
C LEU A 74 14.40 1.13 4.30
N HIS A 75 15.56 0.53 4.03
CA HIS A 75 15.75 -0.92 3.99
C HIS A 75 15.41 -1.68 5.29
N GLU A 76 15.27 -0.98 6.42
CA GLU A 76 14.91 -1.57 7.73
C GLU A 76 13.39 -1.65 7.94
N LEU A 77 12.60 -1.00 7.08
CA LEU A 77 11.14 -0.91 7.21
C LEU A 77 10.29 -2.00 6.52
N PRO A 78 10.80 -2.94 5.68
CA PRO A 78 9.92 -3.89 5.01
C PRO A 78 9.24 -4.81 6.02
N ARG A 79 7.96 -5.11 5.77
CA ARG A 79 7.12 -5.98 6.61
C ARG A 79 6.75 -7.31 5.95
N PHE A 80 7.24 -7.57 4.74
CA PHE A 80 6.80 -8.73 3.97
C PHE A 80 7.06 -10.07 4.70
N ALA A 81 8.28 -10.28 5.20
CA ALA A 81 8.63 -11.49 5.96
C ALA A 81 7.82 -11.62 7.26
N ALA A 82 7.50 -10.51 7.93
CA ALA A 82 6.67 -10.53 9.13
C ALA A 82 5.24 -11.00 8.81
N VAL A 83 4.66 -10.53 7.70
CA VAL A 83 3.32 -10.97 7.25
C VAL A 83 3.31 -12.44 6.85
N GLU A 84 4.38 -12.94 6.20
CA GLU A 84 4.50 -14.38 5.94
C GLU A 84 4.53 -15.18 7.25
N GLN A 85 5.19 -14.67 8.29
CA GLN A 85 5.22 -15.32 9.58
C GLN A 85 3.85 -15.31 10.25
N ASP A 86 3.14 -14.17 10.23
CA ASP A 86 1.78 -14.08 10.78
C ASP A 86 0.83 -15.10 10.13
N LEU A 87 0.95 -15.33 8.80
CA LEU A 87 0.18 -16.36 8.09
C LEU A 87 0.49 -17.77 8.60
N ARG A 88 1.78 -18.09 8.80
CA ARG A 88 2.20 -19.38 9.36
C ARG A 88 1.70 -19.56 10.79
N ASP A 89 1.74 -18.51 11.60
CA ASP A 89 1.35 -18.55 13.01
C ASP A 89 -0.14 -18.83 13.18
N ILE A 90 -0.99 -18.40 12.24
CA ILE A 90 -2.42 -18.75 12.22
C ILE A 90 -2.73 -20.05 11.47
N GLY A 91 -1.71 -20.81 11.08
CA GLY A 91 -1.84 -22.10 10.40
C GLY A 91 -2.30 -21.99 8.95
N GLN A 92 -2.07 -20.86 8.28
CA GLN A 92 -2.40 -20.69 6.87
C GLN A 92 -1.16 -20.80 5.97
N ASP A 93 -1.38 -21.32 4.77
CA ASP A 93 -0.34 -21.40 3.76
C ASP A 93 0.07 -19.99 3.30
N VAL A 94 1.38 -19.80 3.14
CA VAL A 94 1.94 -18.56 2.59
C VAL A 94 1.78 -18.59 1.06
N PRO A 95 1.04 -17.64 0.46
CA PRO A 95 0.90 -17.58 -0.98
C PRO A 95 2.24 -17.31 -1.67
N THR A 96 2.34 -17.61 -2.97
CA THR A 96 3.49 -17.18 -3.76
C THR A 96 3.65 -15.66 -3.74
N ALA A 97 4.89 -15.19 -3.63
CA ALA A 97 5.21 -13.78 -3.66
C ALA A 97 4.62 -13.09 -4.91
N PRO A 98 3.99 -11.91 -4.76
CA PRO A 98 3.43 -11.17 -5.88
C PRO A 98 4.53 -10.58 -6.78
N ALA A 99 4.14 -10.15 -7.98
CA ALA A 99 5.05 -9.44 -8.87
C ALA A 99 5.54 -8.13 -8.23
N ALA A 100 6.86 -7.91 -8.24
CA ALA A 100 7.46 -6.72 -7.68
C ALA A 100 7.24 -5.49 -8.58
N ILE A 101 6.96 -4.36 -7.95
CA ILE A 101 6.95 -3.04 -8.58
C ILE A 101 8.36 -2.46 -8.44
N THR A 102 9.05 -2.28 -9.56
CA THR A 102 10.47 -1.90 -9.60
C THR A 102 10.71 -0.47 -10.12
N ARG A 103 9.66 0.24 -10.53
CA ARG A 103 9.75 1.63 -10.98
C ARG A 103 8.48 2.40 -10.60
N LEU A 104 8.64 3.56 -9.97
CA LEU A 104 7.53 4.45 -9.63
C LEU A 104 6.93 5.19 -10.85
N SER A 105 7.48 5.01 -12.06
CA SER A 105 7.15 5.84 -13.23
C SER A 105 5.79 5.54 -13.89
N THR A 106 4.94 4.72 -13.28
CA THR A 106 3.53 4.53 -13.70
C THR A 106 2.56 4.49 -12.53
N LEU A 107 2.92 4.99 -11.34
CA LEU A 107 1.94 5.31 -10.31
C LEU A 107 1.30 6.67 -10.61
N SER A 108 0.53 6.72 -11.70
CA SER A 108 -0.60 7.63 -11.76
C SER A 108 -1.62 7.08 -10.77
N TRP A 109 -1.76 7.73 -9.61
CA TRP A 109 -2.86 7.44 -8.69
C TRP A 109 -4.15 7.93 -9.36
N SER A 110 -4.74 7.06 -10.17
CA SER A 110 -6.04 7.26 -10.77
C SER A 110 -6.86 5.98 -10.61
N PRO A 111 -8.15 6.05 -10.21
CA PRO A 111 -9.06 4.91 -10.19
C PRO A 111 -9.31 4.27 -11.57
N LEU A 112 -8.70 4.83 -12.63
CA LEU A 112 -8.76 4.38 -14.01
C LEU A 112 -7.55 3.54 -14.47
N VAL A 113 -6.53 3.30 -13.62
CA VAL A 113 -5.40 2.44 -13.99
C VAL A 113 -5.81 0.94 -13.92
N PRO A 114 -5.72 0.18 -15.04
CA PRO A 114 -6.16 -1.22 -15.10
C PRO A 114 -5.45 -2.14 -14.10
N ASP A 115 -4.18 -1.86 -13.79
CA ASP A 115 -3.34 -2.70 -12.94
C ASP A 115 -3.69 -2.65 -11.46
N PHE A 116 -4.13 -1.51 -10.94
CA PHE A 116 -4.55 -1.41 -9.54
C PHE A 116 -5.86 -2.18 -9.32
N ARG A 117 -6.85 -1.99 -10.19
CA ARG A 117 -8.08 -2.79 -10.16
C ARG A 117 -7.84 -4.27 -10.43
N ARG A 118 -6.73 -4.68 -11.07
CA ARG A 118 -6.33 -6.08 -11.25
C ARG A 118 -5.62 -6.66 -10.02
N LEU A 119 -4.76 -5.87 -9.37
CA LEU A 119 -4.12 -6.19 -8.09
C LEU A 119 -5.17 -6.36 -6.97
N VAL A 120 -6.17 -5.50 -7.00
CA VAL A 120 -7.36 -5.49 -6.14
C VAL A 120 -8.27 -6.66 -6.55
N ARG A 121 -8.92 -6.67 -7.73
CA ARG A 121 -9.97 -7.67 -8.08
C ARG A 121 -9.55 -9.14 -7.99
N GLY A 122 -8.29 -9.48 -8.21
CA GLY A 122 -7.80 -10.85 -8.06
C GLY A 122 -7.84 -11.36 -6.60
N SER A 123 -7.95 -10.47 -5.62
CA SER A 123 -7.97 -10.78 -4.18
C SER A 123 -9.33 -10.53 -3.50
N TRP A 124 -10.26 -9.77 -4.09
CA TRP A 124 -11.57 -9.44 -3.48
C TRP A 124 -12.69 -10.41 -3.81
N GLY A 125 -12.52 -11.30 -4.79
CA GLY A 125 -13.53 -12.34 -5.08
C GLY A 125 -13.80 -13.27 -3.89
N ALA A 126 -12.82 -13.42 -3.00
CA ALA A 126 -12.90 -14.24 -1.79
C ALA A 126 -13.27 -13.44 -0.52
N PHE A 127 -13.44 -12.12 -0.61
CA PHE A 127 -13.75 -11.26 0.55
C PHE A 127 -15.23 -10.83 0.62
N LEU A 128 -16.00 -11.09 -0.46
CA LEU A 128 -17.41 -10.67 -0.60
C LEU A 128 -18.40 -11.85 -0.69
N THR A 129 -17.93 -13.09 -0.54
CA THR A 129 -18.76 -14.30 -0.42
C THR A 129 -18.38 -15.05 0.83
#